data_AF-I0KAR3-F1
#
_entry.id   AF-I0KAR3-F1
#
_cell.length_a   1.000
_cell.length_b   1.000
_cell.length_c   1.000
_cell.angle_alpha   90.00
_cell.angle_beta   90.00
_cell.angle_gamma   90.00
#
_symmetry.space_group_name_H-M   'P 1'
#
loop_
_entity.id
_entity.type
_entity.pdbx_description
1 polymer ?
#
loop_
_entity_poly.entity_id
_entity_poly.type
_entity_poly.pdbx_seq_one_letter_code
_entity_poly.pdbx_strand_id
1 'polypeptide(L)' 'MIGTLVIGAPVRVTAPSGKLRGEVVEFTPSGLVKVKLSNGTCKTFAAYNVNAIPQKR' A
#
# COMPACT_ATOMS: atom_id res chain seq x y z
N MET A 1 -8.82 -7.35 -13.48
CA MET A 1 -8.65 -5.95 -13.02
C MET A 1 -7.47 -5.91 -12.09
N ILE A 2 -6.35 -5.32 -12.52
CA ILE A 2 -5.28 -4.91 -11.60
C ILE A 2 -5.88 -3.74 -10.82
N GLY A 3 -6.12 -3.91 -9.52
CA GLY A 3 -6.71 -2.85 -8.70
C GLY A 3 -5.82 -1.61 -8.76
N THR A 4 -6.36 -0.50 -9.24
CA THR A 4 -5.62 0.76 -9.33
C THR A 4 -5.23 1.19 -7.92
N LEU A 5 -3.93 1.34 -7.69
CA LEU A 5 -3.44 1.99 -6.47
C LEU A 5 -3.81 3.46 -6.55
N VAL A 6 -4.71 3.90 -5.68
CA VAL A 6 -5.09 5.31 -5.51
C VAL A 6 -4.86 5.72 -4.06
N ILE A 7 -4.70 7.02 -3.82
CA ILE A 7 -4.64 7.56 -2.45
C ILE A 7 -5.94 7.20 -1.73
N GLY A 8 -5.84 6.73 -0.50
CA GLY A 8 -6.97 6.21 0.29
C GLY A 8 -7.32 4.74 0.03
N ALA A 9 -6.68 4.07 -0.92
CA ALA A 9 -6.97 2.67 -1.20
C ALA A 9 -6.41 1.76 -0.10
N PRO A 10 -7.19 0.78 0.39
CA PRO A 10 -6.67 -0.26 1.25
C PRO A 10 -5.70 -1.14 0.46
N VAL A 11 -4.50 -1.35 1.02
CA VAL A 11 -3.41 -2.08 0.39
C VAL A 11 -2.84 -3.14 1.32
N ARG A 12 -2.28 -4.16 0.70
CA ARG A 12 -1.45 -5.17 1.34
C ARG A 12 -0.02 -5.00 0.86
N VAL A 13 0.89 -4.84 1.81
CA VAL A 13 2.32 -4.72 1.54
C VAL A 13 3.00 -6.04 1.86
N THR A 14 3.76 -6.57 0.91
CA THR A 14 4.60 -7.76 1.13
C THR A 14 5.97 -7.30 1.61
N ALA A 15 6.34 -7.65 2.83
CA ALA A 15 7.65 -7.38 3.42
C ALA A 15 8.32 -8.71 3.83
N PRO A 16 9.65 -8.73 4.03
CA PRO A 16 10.36 -9.93 4.50
C PRO A 16 9.82 -10.47 5.83
N SER A 17 9.33 -9.58 6.70
CA SER A 17 8.71 -9.93 7.98
C SER A 17 7.26 -10.41 7.88
N GLY A 18 6.70 -10.47 6.67
CA GLY A 18 5.33 -10.90 6.43
C GLY A 18 4.49 -9.88 5.66
N LYS A 19 3.17 -10.12 5.63
CA LYS A 19 2.23 -9.29 4.89
C LYS A 19 1.60 -8.25 5.81
N LEU A 20 1.87 -6.99 5.56
CA LEU A 20 1.30 -5.85 6.28
C LEU A 20 0.03 -5.36 5.56
N ARG A 21 -0.87 -4.73 6.32
CA ARG A 21 -2.06 -4.04 5.79
C ARG A 21 -1.97 -2.56 6.12
N GLY A 22 -2.47 -1.74 5.21
CA GLY A 22 -2.50 -0.31 5.39
C GLY A 22 -3.30 0.38 4.29
N GLU A 23 -3.11 1.67 4.18
CA GLU A 23 -3.78 2.53 3.22
C GLU A 23 -2.75 3.42 2.52
N VAL A 24 -2.92 3.64 1.21
CA VAL A 24 -2.02 4.52 0.47
C VAL A 24 -2.26 5.96 0.88
N VAL A 25 -1.21 6.65 1.27
CA VAL A 25 -1.24 8.08 1.64
C VAL A 25 -0.70 8.93 0.51
N GLU A 26 0.33 8.47 -0.17
CA GLU A 26 1.09 9.30 -1.11
C GLU A 26 1.87 8.42 -2.09
N PHE A 27 2.06 8.92 -3.32
CA PHE A 27 2.96 8.34 -4.30
C PHE A 27 4.15 9.27 -4.47
N THR A 28 5.35 8.76 -4.29
CA THR A 28 6.57 9.54 -4.53
C THR A 28 6.92 9.50 -6.01
N PRO A 29 7.51 10.57 -6.56
CA PRO A 29 7.96 10.58 -7.96
C PRO A 29 9.06 9.56 -8.26
N SER A 30 9.73 9.04 -7.22
CA SER A 30 10.70 7.95 -7.30
C SER A 30 10.08 6.54 -7.44
N GLY A 31 8.75 6.43 -7.54
CA GLY A 31 8.06 5.13 -7.68
C GLY A 31 7.87 4.38 -6.36
N LEU A 32 8.00 5.08 -5.22
CA LEU A 32 7.66 4.53 -3.91
C LEU A 32 6.24 4.94 -3.53
N VAL A 33 5.62 4.14 -2.67
CA VAL A 33 4.27 4.34 -2.16
C VAL A 33 4.37 4.48 -0.65
N LYS A 34 3.91 5.62 -0.15
CA LYS A 34 3.78 5.87 1.28
C LYS A 34 2.47 5.25 1.76
N VAL A 35 2.58 4.33 2.69
CA VAL A 35 1.45 3.56 3.23
C VAL A 35 1.34 3.84 4.72
N LYS A 36 0.13 4.20 5.17
CA LYS A 36 -0.23 4.24 6.59
C LYS A 36 -0.67 2.85 7.00
N LEU A 37 0.15 2.19 7.79
CA LEU A 37 -0.14 0.86 8.33
C LEU A 37 -1.25 0.92 9.37
N SER A 38 -1.94 -0.20 9.59
CA SER A 38 -3.05 -0.29 10.56
C SER A 38 -2.64 0.03 12.01
N ASN A 39 -1.35 -0.02 12.34
CA ASN A 39 -0.80 0.39 13.64
C ASN A 39 -0.63 1.92 13.77
N GLY A 40 -1.05 2.70 12.77
CA GLY A 40 -0.95 4.16 12.74
C GLY A 40 0.38 4.70 12.19
N THR A 41 1.37 3.84 11.95
CA THR A 41 2.68 4.28 11.43
C THR A 41 2.67 4.44 9.92
N CYS A 42 3.36 5.46 9.40
CA CYS A 42 3.54 5.66 7.97
C CYS A 42 4.92 5.16 7.55
N LYS A 43 4.97 4.34 6.50
CA LYS A 43 6.22 3.84 5.90
C LYS A 43 6.14 3.86 4.39
N THR A 44 7.29 4.02 3.74
CA THR A 44 7.40 4.02 2.29
C THR A 44 7.84 2.64 1.81
N PHE A 45 7.19 2.13 0.77
CA PHE A 45 7.46 0.83 0.18
C PHE A 45 7.58 0.96 -1.33
N ALA A 46 8.35 0.09 -1.98
CA ALA A 46 8.37 0.06 -3.44
C ALA A 46 7.02 -0.38 -3.99
N ALA A 47 6.54 0.24 -5.07
CA ALA A 47 5.20 0.00 -5.61
C ALA A 47 4.93 -1.47 -5.94
N TYR A 48 5.93 -2.22 -6.41
CA TYR A 48 5.79 -3.65 -6.71
C TYR A 48 5.55 -4.55 -5.48
N ASN A 49 5.86 -4.05 -4.28
CA ASN A 49 5.54 -4.73 -3.01
C ASN A 49 4.15 -4.38 -2.49
N VAL A 50 3.47 -3.39 -3.09
CA VAL A 50 2.18 -2.87 -2.64
C VAL A 50 1.10 -3.36 -3.60
N ASN A 51 0.15 -4.13 -3.08
CA ASN A 51 -0.98 -4.64 -3.86
C ASN A 51 -2.28 -4.07 -3.32
N ALA A 52 -3.13 -3.53 -4.20
CA ALA A 52 -4.47 -3.10 -3.84
C ALA A 52 -5.29 -4.28 -3.30
N ILE A 53 -6.00 -4.07 -2.19
CA ILE A 53 -6.96 -5.04 -1.68
C ILE A 53 -8.27 -4.75 -2.42
N PRO A 54 -8.76 -5.66 -3.27
CA PRO A 54 -10.05 -5.46 -3.93
C PRO A 54 -11.13 -5.38 -2.84
N GLN A 55 -11.80 -4.24 -2.75
CA GLN A 55 -13.03 -4.16 -1.98
C GLN A 55 -14.07 -4.99 -2.74
N LYS A 56 -14.40 -6.18 -2.21
CA LYS A 56 -15.56 -6.94 -2.65
C LYS A 56 -16.78 -6.04 -2.41
N ARG A 57 -17.37 -5.55 -3.50
CA ARG A 57 -18.69 -4.92 -3.50
C ARG A 57 -19.75 -6.01 -3.45
#